data_AF-A0AAW9WAM3-F1
#
_entry.id   AF-A0AAW9WAM3-F1
#
_cell.length_a   1.000
_cell.length_b   1.000
_cell.length_c   1.000
_cell.angle_alpha   90.00
_cell.angle_beta   90.00
_cell.angle_gamma   90.00
#
_symmetry.space_group_name_H-M   'P 1'
#
loop_
_entity.id
_entity.type
_entity.pdbx_description
1 polymer ?
#
loop_
_entity_poly.entity_id
_entity_poly.type
_entity_poly.pdbx_seq_one_letter_code
_entity_poly.pdbx_strand_id
1 'polypeptide(L)'
;MFIEVDKEVFETEDESVINIRQKLFPEEEKMPLAKYFYNYPLHAPTPVEMQIINQLNPMNPEDAILPENFMDLLKPYGYDKIELGYCMFPDGSGYVATYRVRPPHISGEMERWYRNWRNLKSKSMVPGHGNLRYKIWNYADHFDHYYVNWQDGSDGIHTTESLDLGGGDRMYDTIRHQFDLEDFGLTDEKMKELKDAGCQLTGKGSYETFDEPGTHLCLSYSRPCPLGGIETRSREWIGWRPVNGKLVRDPSTKCSEEYLKKVVIHTLVEWEHLYTFLPDLYAEYHDQPADAD
;
A
#
# COMPACT_ATOMS: atom_id res chain seq x y z
N MET A 1 -6.86 9.37 -21.68
CA MET A 1 -5.57 10.09 -21.77
C MET A 1 -4.89 9.76 -20.47
N PHE A 2 -3.78 9.03 -20.49
CA PHE A 2 -3.09 8.67 -19.25
C PHE A 2 -2.45 9.93 -18.67
N ILE A 3 -2.35 9.99 -17.34
CA ILE A 3 -1.63 11.07 -16.65
C ILE A 3 -0.15 10.88 -16.95
N GLU A 4 0.45 11.88 -17.60
CA GLU A 4 1.90 11.95 -17.80
C GLU A 4 2.47 12.93 -16.78
N VAL A 5 3.39 12.45 -15.95
CA VAL A 5 4.09 13.26 -14.96
C VAL A 5 5.56 13.34 -15.33
N ASP A 6 6.07 14.55 -15.48
CA ASP A 6 7.48 14.77 -15.70
C ASP A 6 8.28 14.23 -14.52
N LYS A 7 9.33 13.45 -14.80
CA LYS A 7 10.26 12.95 -13.79
C LYS A 7 11.64 13.59 -13.97
N GLU A 8 12.42 13.62 -12.91
CA GLU A 8 13.82 14.01 -12.92
C GLU A 8 14.68 12.96 -12.22
N VAL A 9 15.91 12.81 -12.74
CA VAL A 9 16.97 12.03 -12.10
C VAL A 9 17.83 13.02 -11.32
N PHE A 10 18.09 12.73 -10.05
CA PHE A 10 19.02 13.52 -9.24
C PHE A 10 20.27 12.71 -8.87
N GLU A 11 21.35 13.41 -8.53
CA GLU A 11 22.62 12.78 -8.16
C GLU A 11 22.60 12.41 -6.66
N THR A 12 23.14 11.22 -6.35
CA THR A 12 23.34 10.73 -4.98
C THR A 12 24.53 9.76 -4.98
N GLU A 13 25.32 9.78 -3.91
CA GLU A 13 26.40 8.81 -3.68
C GLU A 13 25.89 7.55 -2.94
N ASP A 14 24.67 7.60 -2.38
CA ASP A 14 24.04 6.46 -1.72
C ASP A 14 23.31 5.58 -2.74
N GLU A 15 23.90 4.43 -3.04
CA GLU A 15 23.39 3.44 -4.01
C GLU A 15 22.04 2.84 -3.60
N SER A 16 21.62 2.97 -2.34
CA SER A 16 20.31 2.52 -1.89
C SER A 16 19.18 3.50 -2.23
N VAL A 17 19.50 4.74 -2.57
CA VAL A 17 18.50 5.78 -2.85
C VAL A 17 17.95 5.63 -4.25
N ILE A 18 16.62 5.62 -4.36
CA ILE A 18 15.91 5.69 -5.64
C ILE A 18 15.99 7.13 -6.13
N ASN A 19 16.84 7.36 -7.11
CA ASN A 19 17.23 8.71 -7.54
C ASN A 19 16.35 9.30 -8.65
N ILE A 20 15.17 8.73 -8.87
CA ILE A 20 14.17 9.19 -9.82
C ILE A 20 12.95 9.66 -9.03
N ARG A 21 12.50 10.89 -9.29
CA ARG A 21 11.28 11.44 -8.67
C ARG A 21 10.46 12.24 -9.66
N GLN A 22 9.17 12.39 -9.37
CA GLN A 22 8.30 13.32 -10.09
C GLN A 22 8.75 14.77 -9.88
N LYS A 23 8.49 15.63 -10.86
CA LYS A 23 8.59 17.08 -10.69
C LYS A 23 7.29 17.59 -10.07
N LEU A 24 7.42 18.33 -8.98
CA LEU A 24 6.28 19.02 -8.39
C LEU A 24 5.82 20.17 -9.29
N PHE A 25 4.54 20.50 -9.23
CA PHE A 25 4.03 21.69 -9.88
C PHE A 25 4.54 22.96 -9.16
N PRO A 26 4.71 24.11 -9.84
CA PRO A 26 5.23 25.33 -9.22
C PRO A 26 4.43 25.83 -7.99
N GLU A 27 3.14 25.50 -7.92
CA GLU A 27 2.29 25.78 -6.76
C GLU A 27 2.60 24.85 -5.59
N GLU A 28 2.87 23.57 -5.85
CA GLU A 28 3.26 22.59 -4.85
C GLU A 28 4.65 22.89 -4.28
N GLU A 29 5.62 23.28 -5.12
CA GLU A 29 6.98 23.64 -4.70
C GLU A 29 7.02 24.77 -3.66
N LYS A 30 5.99 25.64 -3.66
CA LYS A 30 5.87 26.76 -2.72
C LYS A 30 5.20 26.36 -1.40
N MET A 31 4.61 25.17 -1.32
CA MET A 31 3.92 24.70 -0.12
C MET A 31 4.94 24.26 0.95
N PRO A 32 4.68 24.54 2.24
CA PRO A 32 5.53 24.05 3.32
C PRO A 32 5.75 22.54 3.30
N LEU A 33 4.75 21.74 2.88
CA LEU A 33 4.84 20.29 2.76
C LEU A 33 5.90 19.82 1.75
N ALA A 34 6.27 20.64 0.76
CA ALA A 34 7.24 20.26 -0.26
C ALA A 34 8.60 19.83 0.33
N LYS A 35 8.97 20.33 1.51
CA LYS A 35 10.21 19.89 2.19
C LYS A 35 10.21 18.38 2.48
N TYR A 36 9.05 17.76 2.73
CA TYR A 36 8.95 16.32 2.95
C TYR A 36 9.18 15.52 1.67
N PHE A 37 8.86 16.11 0.51
CA PHE A 37 9.14 15.52 -0.79
C PHE A 37 10.64 15.53 -1.14
N TYR A 38 11.37 16.57 -0.72
CA TYR A 38 12.77 16.76 -1.10
C TYR A 38 13.79 16.28 -0.06
N ASN A 39 13.46 16.34 1.23
CA ASN A 39 14.44 16.13 2.30
C ASN A 39 14.52 14.69 2.80
N TYR A 40 13.56 13.84 2.42
CA TYR A 40 13.51 12.44 2.83
C TYR A 40 13.76 11.55 1.61
N PRO A 41 14.90 10.83 1.56
CA PRO A 41 15.20 9.95 0.46
C PRO A 41 14.35 8.67 0.50
N LEU A 42 13.87 8.25 -0.68
CA LEU A 42 13.24 6.96 -0.89
C LEU A 42 14.35 5.91 -1.08
N HIS A 43 14.36 4.87 -0.25
CA HIS A 43 15.34 3.81 -0.35
C HIS A 43 14.75 2.57 -1.01
N ALA A 44 15.56 1.83 -1.77
CA ALA A 44 15.23 0.49 -2.22
C ALA A 44 15.04 -0.45 -1.01
N PRO A 45 14.32 -1.58 -1.17
CA PRO A 45 14.13 -2.53 -0.08
C PRO A 45 15.47 -3.00 0.50
N THR A 46 15.47 -3.39 1.77
CA THR A 46 16.69 -3.78 2.47
C THR A 46 17.42 -4.93 1.75
N PRO A 47 18.75 -5.08 1.92
CA PRO A 47 19.49 -6.18 1.31
C PRO A 47 18.93 -7.57 1.63
N VAL A 48 18.36 -7.75 2.84
CA VAL A 48 17.75 -9.02 3.26
C VAL A 48 16.43 -9.27 2.53
N GLU A 49 15.57 -8.25 2.41
CA GLU A 49 14.32 -8.37 1.65
C GLU A 49 14.60 -8.64 0.18
N MET A 50 15.55 -7.91 -0.42
CA MET A 50 15.97 -8.15 -1.81
C MET A 50 16.59 -9.54 -1.99
N GLN A 51 17.35 -10.04 -1.01
CA GLN A 51 17.83 -11.42 -1.03
C GLN A 51 16.67 -12.41 -1.06
N ILE A 52 15.66 -12.25 -0.20
CA ILE A 52 14.47 -13.14 -0.15
C ILE A 52 13.72 -13.10 -1.48
N ILE A 53 13.39 -11.90 -1.96
CA ILE A 53 12.64 -11.70 -3.21
C ILE A 53 13.37 -12.33 -4.39
N ASN A 54 14.68 -12.10 -4.52
CA ASN A 54 15.47 -12.63 -5.63
C ASN A 54 15.74 -14.13 -5.54
N GLN A 55 15.83 -14.71 -4.33
CA GLN A 55 16.01 -16.14 -4.15
C GLN A 55 14.73 -16.93 -4.43
N LEU A 56 13.57 -16.38 -4.09
CA LEU A 56 12.28 -17.00 -4.39
C LEU A 56 11.92 -16.85 -5.87
N ASN A 57 11.87 -15.62 -6.38
CA ASN A 57 11.59 -15.20 -7.77
C ASN A 57 11.24 -16.29 -8.81
N PRO A 58 9.95 -16.66 -8.97
CA PRO A 58 8.83 -16.48 -8.03
C PRO A 58 8.75 -17.61 -6.99
N MET A 59 8.05 -17.37 -5.87
CA MET A 59 7.81 -18.45 -4.90
C MET A 59 7.00 -19.60 -5.50
N ASN A 60 7.05 -20.79 -4.88
CA ASN A 60 6.19 -21.91 -5.29
C ASN A 60 4.71 -21.55 -4.98
N PRO A 61 3.78 -21.59 -5.96
CA PRO A 61 2.36 -21.27 -5.72
C PRO A 61 1.67 -22.22 -4.73
N GLU A 62 2.19 -23.42 -4.49
CA GLU A 62 1.68 -24.32 -3.44
C GLU A 62 1.89 -23.77 -2.02
N ASP A 63 2.79 -22.80 -1.85
CA ASP A 63 3.09 -22.17 -0.57
C ASP A 63 2.27 -20.90 -0.32
N ALA A 64 1.44 -20.50 -1.28
CA ALA A 64 0.55 -19.34 -1.18
C ALA A 64 -0.77 -19.69 -0.48
N ILE A 65 -1.39 -18.70 0.17
CA ILE A 65 -2.78 -18.84 0.61
C ILE A 65 -3.66 -18.78 -0.64
N LEU A 66 -4.41 -19.85 -0.91
CA LEU A 66 -5.35 -19.86 -2.02
C LEU A 66 -6.49 -18.85 -1.79
N PRO A 67 -7.04 -18.23 -2.85
CA PRO A 67 -8.13 -17.27 -2.74
C PRO A 67 -9.31 -17.79 -1.88
N GLU A 68 -9.77 -19.02 -2.09
CA GLU A 68 -10.86 -19.62 -1.31
C GLU A 68 -10.60 -19.70 0.20
N ASN A 69 -9.32 -19.63 0.60
CA ASN A 69 -8.86 -19.68 1.98
C ASN A 69 -8.27 -18.34 2.45
N PHE A 70 -8.58 -17.21 1.79
CA PHE A 70 -7.95 -15.91 2.08
C PHE A 70 -8.01 -15.49 3.56
N MET A 71 -9.06 -15.91 4.28
CA MET A 71 -9.24 -15.67 5.72
C MET A 71 -8.21 -16.39 6.60
N ASP A 72 -7.53 -17.43 6.09
CA ASP A 72 -6.46 -18.14 6.80
C ASP A 72 -5.29 -17.21 7.16
N LEU A 73 -5.15 -16.06 6.50
CA LEU A 73 -4.19 -15.03 6.86
C LEU A 73 -4.37 -14.56 8.32
N LEU A 74 -5.61 -14.53 8.82
CA LEU A 74 -5.99 -13.96 10.11
C LEU A 74 -5.65 -14.90 11.27
N LYS A 75 -4.36 -14.93 11.63
CA LYS A 75 -3.80 -15.76 12.70
C LYS A 75 -3.37 -14.87 13.88
N PRO A 76 -3.76 -15.17 15.13
CA PRO A 76 -3.25 -14.42 16.27
C PRO A 76 -1.73 -14.59 16.42
N TYR A 77 -1.20 -15.76 16.05
CA TYR A 77 0.21 -16.13 16.18
C TYR A 77 0.68 -16.99 15.00
N GLY A 78 2.00 -17.14 14.86
CA GLY A 78 2.61 -17.97 13.81
C GLY A 78 2.57 -17.32 12.43
N TYR A 79 3.32 -17.91 11.50
CA TYR A 79 3.52 -17.39 10.15
C TYR A 79 3.10 -18.42 9.11
N ASP A 80 2.83 -17.95 7.90
CA ASP A 80 2.79 -18.81 6.72
C ASP A 80 4.19 -19.21 6.31
N LYS A 81 4.30 -20.14 5.37
CA LYS A 81 5.60 -20.61 4.88
C LYS A 81 6.41 -19.48 4.24
N ILE A 82 5.73 -18.56 3.56
CA ILE A 82 6.33 -17.38 2.92
C ILE A 82 5.54 -16.14 3.34
N GLU A 83 6.22 -15.22 4.02
CA GLU A 83 5.66 -13.93 4.46
C GLU A 83 6.03 -12.77 3.53
N LEU A 84 7.04 -12.97 2.67
CA LEU A 84 7.50 -12.01 1.68
C LEU A 84 7.78 -12.74 0.36
N GLY A 85 7.02 -12.44 -0.68
CA GLY A 85 7.17 -13.08 -1.99
C GLY A 85 5.97 -12.90 -2.90
N TYR A 86 6.04 -13.48 -4.09
CA TYR A 86 4.96 -13.47 -5.06
C TYR A 86 5.02 -14.67 -6.00
N CYS A 87 3.88 -15.04 -6.56
CA CYS A 87 3.77 -16.08 -7.58
C CYS A 87 2.53 -15.90 -8.46
N MET A 88 2.57 -16.47 -9.67
CA MET A 88 1.38 -16.68 -10.49
C MET A 88 0.69 -17.99 -10.06
N PHE A 89 -0.64 -17.98 -9.99
CA PHE A 89 -1.43 -19.18 -9.89
C PHE A 89 -1.62 -19.84 -11.28
N PRO A 90 -1.90 -21.15 -11.35
CA PRO A 90 -2.11 -21.86 -12.63
C PRO A 90 -3.26 -21.32 -13.49
N ASP A 91 -4.24 -20.63 -12.89
CA ASP A 91 -5.38 -20.02 -13.58
C ASP A 91 -5.07 -18.61 -14.13
N GLY A 92 -3.82 -18.18 -14.04
CA GLY A 92 -3.34 -16.87 -14.50
C GLY A 92 -3.64 -15.71 -13.54
N SER A 93 -4.21 -15.95 -12.35
CA SER A 93 -4.21 -14.95 -11.27
C SER A 93 -2.84 -14.84 -10.61
N GLY A 94 -2.64 -13.80 -9.81
CA GLY A 94 -1.41 -13.58 -9.05
C GLY A 94 -1.63 -13.57 -7.55
N TYR A 95 -0.54 -13.73 -6.81
CA TYR A 95 -0.48 -13.63 -5.37
C TYR A 95 0.73 -12.82 -4.94
N VAL A 96 0.51 -11.92 -3.99
CA VAL A 96 1.55 -11.12 -3.34
C VAL A 96 1.46 -11.33 -1.83
N ALA A 97 2.59 -11.58 -1.19
CA ALA A 97 2.76 -11.56 0.25
C ALA A 97 3.78 -10.50 0.64
N THR A 98 3.37 -9.58 1.53
CA THR A 98 4.27 -8.61 2.14
C THR A 98 4.19 -8.69 3.65
N TYR A 99 5.35 -8.51 4.28
CA TYR A 99 5.54 -8.51 5.71
C TYR A 99 6.42 -7.34 6.07
N ARG A 100 5.97 -6.55 7.02
CA ARG A 100 6.70 -5.37 7.49
C ARG A 100 6.56 -5.22 9.00
N VAL A 101 7.58 -4.66 9.63
CA VAL A 101 7.56 -4.32 11.05
C VAL A 101 7.56 -2.81 11.20
N ARG A 102 6.47 -2.27 11.75
CA ARG A 102 6.43 -0.88 12.19
C ARG A 102 7.37 -0.70 13.38
N PRO A 103 8.37 0.20 13.30
CA PRO A 103 9.28 0.46 14.39
C PRO A 103 8.57 0.97 15.65
N PRO A 104 9.10 0.71 16.86
CA PRO A 104 8.47 1.13 18.12
C PRO A 104 8.25 2.65 18.26
N HIS A 105 9.05 3.47 17.58
CA HIS A 105 8.92 4.94 17.62
C HIS A 105 7.79 5.45 16.72
N ILE A 106 7.24 4.63 15.82
CA ILE A 106 6.08 4.96 15.02
C ILE A 106 4.82 4.45 15.73
N SER A 107 4.03 5.38 16.26
CA SER A 107 2.81 5.02 16.97
C SER A 107 1.69 4.61 16.00
N GLY A 108 0.77 3.76 16.47
CA GLY A 108 -0.43 3.44 15.70
C GLY A 108 -1.34 4.65 15.46
N GLU A 109 -1.23 5.67 16.30
CA GLU A 109 -1.95 6.94 16.13
C GLU A 109 -1.41 7.74 14.95
N MET A 110 -0.08 7.87 14.84
CA MET A 110 0.57 8.55 13.71
C MET A 110 0.16 7.92 12.37
N GLU A 111 0.20 6.58 12.30
CA GLU A 111 -0.16 5.88 11.07
C GLU A 111 -1.65 6.04 10.72
N ARG A 112 -2.55 5.93 11.71
CA ARG A 112 -3.99 6.15 11.49
C ARG A 112 -4.29 7.59 11.07
N TRP A 113 -3.63 8.56 11.68
CA TRP A 113 -3.73 9.97 11.31
C TRP A 113 -3.31 10.15 9.86
N TYR A 114 -2.12 9.72 9.46
CA TYR A 114 -1.64 9.91 8.09
C TYR A 114 -2.54 9.21 7.06
N ARG A 115 -2.98 7.97 7.36
CA ARG A 115 -3.93 7.23 6.51
C ARG A 115 -5.23 7.97 6.27
N ASN A 116 -5.72 8.72 7.24
CA ASN A 116 -6.90 9.57 7.06
C ASN A 116 -6.55 10.91 6.40
N TRP A 117 -5.57 11.61 6.95
CA TRP A 117 -5.16 12.97 6.56
C TRP A 117 -4.77 13.07 5.09
N ARG A 118 -4.07 12.08 4.53
CA ARG A 118 -3.70 12.08 3.10
C ARG A 118 -4.90 12.04 2.15
N ASN A 119 -6.06 11.57 2.61
CA ASN A 119 -7.26 11.43 1.78
C ASN A 119 -8.19 12.64 1.83
N LEU A 120 -8.03 13.48 2.85
CA LEU A 120 -8.89 14.63 3.05
C LEU A 120 -8.56 15.71 2.03
N LYS A 121 -9.60 16.42 1.59
CA LYS A 121 -9.43 17.54 0.67
C LYS A 121 -8.48 18.58 1.28
N SER A 122 -7.47 18.95 0.50
CA SER A 122 -6.35 19.77 0.95
C SER A 122 -6.07 20.93 -0.01
N LYS A 123 -5.20 21.86 0.37
CA LYS A 123 -4.83 23.00 -0.49
C LYS A 123 -3.99 22.59 -1.71
N SER A 124 -3.25 21.50 -1.60
CA SER A 124 -2.41 20.92 -2.65
C SER A 124 -3.21 20.27 -3.78
N MET A 125 -4.47 19.88 -3.51
CA MET A 125 -5.36 19.22 -4.48
C MET A 125 -5.95 20.22 -5.47
N VAL A 126 -5.07 20.89 -6.22
CA VAL A 126 -5.43 21.71 -7.37
C VAL A 126 -5.82 20.78 -8.51
N PRO A 127 -6.96 21.00 -9.20
CA PRO A 127 -7.39 20.12 -10.28
C PRO A 127 -6.30 19.89 -11.33
N GLY A 128 -5.94 18.62 -11.54
CA GLY A 128 -4.90 18.19 -12.48
C GLY A 128 -3.48 18.15 -11.92
N HIS A 129 -3.26 18.57 -10.67
CA HIS A 129 -1.93 18.53 -10.05
C HIS A 129 -1.72 17.30 -9.17
N GLY A 130 -2.78 16.55 -8.85
CA GLY A 130 -2.73 15.42 -7.93
C GLY A 130 -2.74 15.88 -6.46
N ASN A 131 -2.20 15.04 -5.57
CA ASN A 131 -2.21 15.26 -4.13
C ASN A 131 -0.79 15.18 -3.56
N LEU A 132 -0.26 16.34 -3.11
CA LEU A 132 1.10 16.41 -2.55
C LEU A 132 1.25 15.54 -1.30
N ARG A 133 0.19 15.37 -0.49
CA ARG A 133 0.22 14.48 0.69
C ARG A 133 0.44 13.02 0.33
N TYR A 134 0.05 12.61 -0.88
CA TYR A 134 0.30 11.27 -1.40
C TYR A 134 1.68 11.15 -2.04
N LYS A 135 2.10 12.16 -2.81
CA LYS A 135 3.43 12.24 -3.44
C LYS A 135 4.58 12.11 -2.45
N ILE A 136 4.48 12.70 -1.26
CA ILE A 136 5.54 12.58 -0.23
C ILE A 136 5.74 11.15 0.28
N TRP A 137 4.75 10.26 0.11
CA TRP A 137 4.85 8.88 0.56
C TRP A 137 5.77 8.06 -0.36
N ASN A 138 5.66 8.28 -1.67
CA ASN A 138 6.54 7.69 -2.66
C ASN A 138 6.66 8.66 -3.84
N TYR A 139 7.72 9.47 -3.83
CA TYR A 139 7.90 10.53 -4.82
C TYR A 139 8.09 10.01 -6.26
N ALA A 140 8.42 8.73 -6.42
CA ALA A 140 8.71 8.14 -7.72
C ALA A 140 7.41 7.77 -8.46
N ASP A 141 6.37 7.40 -7.70
CA ASP A 141 5.22 6.68 -8.23
C ASP A 141 3.85 7.28 -7.89
N HIS A 142 3.70 7.88 -6.70
CA HIS A 142 2.40 8.33 -6.20
C HIS A 142 2.01 9.68 -6.78
N PHE A 143 0.81 9.81 -7.36
CA PHE A 143 0.34 11.07 -7.93
C PHE A 143 -0.86 11.66 -7.21
N ASP A 144 -1.95 10.90 -7.07
CA ASP A 144 -3.19 11.36 -6.46
C ASP A 144 -3.81 10.29 -5.56
N HIS A 145 -4.50 10.70 -4.49
CA HIS A 145 -5.17 9.78 -3.57
C HIS A 145 -6.21 10.55 -2.74
N TYR A 146 -7.48 10.12 -2.75
CA TYR A 146 -8.56 10.83 -2.03
C TYR A 146 -9.78 9.96 -1.76
N TYR A 147 -10.60 10.39 -0.80
CA TYR A 147 -11.94 9.84 -0.59
C TYR A 147 -12.88 10.25 -1.73
N VAL A 148 -13.54 9.30 -2.38
CA VAL A 148 -14.45 9.57 -3.51
C VAL A 148 -15.57 10.55 -3.11
N ASN A 149 -16.04 10.46 -1.86
CA ASN A 149 -17.06 11.35 -1.30
C ASN A 149 -16.48 12.60 -0.57
N TRP A 150 -15.15 12.76 -0.54
CA TRP A 150 -14.42 13.81 0.20
C TRP A 150 -14.62 13.82 1.72
N GLN A 151 -15.15 12.75 2.30
CA GLN A 151 -15.45 12.65 3.74
C GLN A 151 -14.73 11.46 4.37
N ASP A 152 -14.89 10.26 3.79
CA ASP A 152 -14.35 9.01 4.30
C ASP A 152 -14.28 7.93 3.20
N GLY A 153 -13.87 6.71 3.59
CA GLY A 153 -13.71 5.59 2.67
C GLY A 153 -15.00 4.87 2.26
N SER A 154 -16.20 5.36 2.59
CA SER A 154 -17.45 4.62 2.37
C SER A 154 -17.76 4.39 0.89
N ASP A 155 -17.49 5.39 0.05
CA ASP A 155 -17.78 5.38 -1.39
C ASP A 155 -16.56 4.94 -2.21
N GLY A 156 -15.51 4.50 -1.52
CA GLY A 156 -14.24 4.12 -2.08
C GLY A 156 -13.16 5.18 -1.92
N ILE A 157 -11.94 4.75 -2.16
CA ILE A 157 -10.73 5.57 -2.11
C ILE A 157 -10.13 5.54 -3.51
N HIS A 158 -9.97 6.70 -4.13
CA HIS A 158 -9.28 6.85 -5.40
C HIS A 158 -7.77 6.87 -5.17
N THR A 159 -7.02 6.22 -6.07
CA THR A 159 -5.56 6.28 -6.14
C THR A 159 -5.12 6.42 -7.59
N THR A 160 -4.13 7.27 -7.85
CA THR A 160 -3.39 7.35 -9.11
C THR A 160 -1.91 7.10 -8.83
N GLU A 161 -1.35 6.01 -9.38
CA GLU A 161 0.06 5.66 -9.17
C GLU A 161 0.65 4.74 -10.25
N SER A 162 1.97 4.78 -10.40
CA SER A 162 2.75 3.67 -10.99
C SER A 162 3.30 2.77 -9.87
N LEU A 163 3.93 1.64 -10.22
CA LEU A 163 4.48 0.70 -9.22
C LEU A 163 5.96 0.35 -9.47
N ASP A 164 6.62 1.07 -10.37
CA ASP A 164 7.92 0.70 -10.92
C ASP A 164 9.06 1.62 -10.46
N LEU A 165 8.80 2.44 -9.44
CA LEU A 165 9.77 3.31 -8.78
C LEU A 165 10.47 4.25 -9.77
N GLY A 166 9.70 4.81 -10.71
CA GLY A 166 10.24 5.74 -11.69
C GLY A 166 10.69 5.10 -13.01
N GLY A 167 10.48 3.81 -13.22
CA GLY A 167 10.87 3.09 -14.44
C GLY A 167 10.15 3.52 -15.74
N GLY A 168 9.06 4.29 -15.63
CA GLY A 168 8.32 4.84 -16.76
C GLY A 168 7.04 4.07 -17.13
N ASP A 169 6.59 3.13 -16.30
CA ASP A 169 5.25 2.55 -16.40
C ASP A 169 4.19 3.66 -16.33
N ARG A 170 3.05 3.40 -16.98
CA ARG A 170 1.89 4.29 -16.87
C ARG A 170 1.41 4.35 -15.42
N MET A 171 0.74 5.46 -15.09
CA MET A 171 -0.07 5.51 -13.88
C MET A 171 -1.41 4.82 -14.10
N TYR A 172 -1.89 4.12 -13.07
CA TYR A 172 -3.18 3.47 -12.99
C TYR A 172 -4.10 4.30 -12.11
N ASP A 173 -5.32 4.57 -12.57
CA ASP A 173 -6.37 5.04 -11.68
C ASP A 173 -7.10 3.83 -11.10
N THR A 174 -7.19 3.75 -9.78
CA THR A 174 -7.88 2.69 -9.06
C THR A 174 -8.90 3.26 -8.09
N ILE A 175 -9.96 2.49 -7.85
CA ILE A 175 -10.87 2.70 -6.72
C ILE A 175 -10.76 1.50 -5.80
N ARG A 176 -10.36 1.73 -4.56
CA ARG A 176 -10.39 0.74 -3.48
C ARG A 176 -11.75 0.74 -2.80
N HIS A 177 -12.38 -0.43 -2.80
CA HIS A 177 -13.69 -0.70 -2.19
C HIS A 177 -13.49 -1.52 -0.93
N GLN A 178 -14.34 -1.31 0.09
CA GLN A 178 -14.37 -2.12 1.30
C GLN A 178 -15.47 -3.18 1.23
N PHE A 179 -15.25 -4.32 1.87
CA PHE A 179 -16.28 -5.34 2.09
C PHE A 179 -16.15 -5.93 3.49
N ASP A 180 -17.27 -6.39 4.04
CA ASP A 180 -17.31 -6.94 5.39
C ASP A 180 -16.84 -8.40 5.39
N LEU A 181 -15.93 -8.75 6.29
CA LEU A 181 -15.41 -10.11 6.41
C LEU A 181 -16.41 -11.06 7.08
N GLU A 182 -17.45 -10.52 7.72
CA GLU A 182 -18.58 -11.28 8.26
C GLU A 182 -19.32 -12.05 7.15
N ASP A 183 -19.43 -11.46 5.95
CA ASP A 183 -19.98 -12.13 4.75
C ASP A 183 -19.17 -13.37 4.34
N PHE A 184 -17.94 -13.48 4.83
CA PHE A 184 -16.99 -14.57 4.58
C PHE A 184 -16.75 -15.44 5.83
N GLY A 185 -17.59 -15.30 6.86
CA GLY A 185 -17.58 -16.16 8.05
C GLY A 185 -16.68 -15.68 9.18
N LEU A 186 -16.23 -14.42 9.16
CA LEU A 186 -15.61 -13.82 10.35
C LEU A 186 -16.64 -13.73 11.48
N THR A 187 -16.38 -14.40 12.61
CA THR A 187 -17.28 -14.41 13.77
C THR A 187 -16.82 -13.43 14.85
N ASP A 188 -17.75 -13.01 15.72
CA ASP A 188 -17.44 -12.25 16.93
C ASP A 188 -16.41 -12.95 17.82
N GLU A 189 -16.49 -14.28 17.91
CA GLU A 189 -15.55 -15.11 18.67
C GLU A 189 -14.14 -15.02 18.09
N LYS A 190 -14.00 -15.10 16.77
CA LYS A 190 -12.70 -14.96 16.09
C LYS A 190 -12.17 -13.54 16.20
N MET A 191 -13.04 -12.53 16.06
CA MET A 191 -12.66 -11.12 16.27
C MET A 191 -12.19 -10.86 17.69
N LYS A 192 -12.86 -11.45 18.68
CA LYS A 192 -12.45 -11.39 20.08
C LYS A 192 -11.10 -12.08 20.29
N GLU A 193 -10.89 -13.27 19.74
CA GLU A 193 -9.61 -13.99 19.81
C GLU A 193 -8.45 -13.14 19.26
N LEU A 194 -8.63 -12.56 18.07
CA LEU A 194 -7.64 -11.68 17.44
C LEU A 194 -7.37 -10.45 18.30
N LYS A 195 -8.41 -9.79 18.81
CA LYS A 195 -8.28 -8.62 19.67
C LYS A 195 -7.58 -8.93 20.99
N ASP A 196 -7.90 -10.05 21.64
CA ASP A 196 -7.26 -10.49 22.88
C ASP A 196 -5.77 -10.81 22.66
N ALA A 197 -5.38 -11.24 21.45
CA ALA A 197 -3.99 -11.42 21.03
C ALA A 197 -3.28 -10.10 20.64
N GLY A 198 -3.97 -8.95 20.72
CA GLY A 198 -3.45 -7.64 20.34
C GLY A 198 -3.45 -7.35 18.84
N CYS A 199 -4.12 -8.16 18.03
CA CYS A 199 -4.27 -7.89 16.60
C CYS A 199 -5.10 -6.61 16.35
N GLN A 200 -4.73 -5.89 15.30
CA GLN A 200 -5.37 -4.69 14.79
C GLN A 200 -5.96 -5.01 13.41
N LEU A 201 -7.28 -5.19 13.38
CA LEU A 201 -8.09 -5.51 12.20
C LEU A 201 -9.42 -4.74 12.30
N THR A 202 -9.94 -4.27 11.18
CA THR A 202 -11.17 -3.47 11.11
C THR A 202 -12.45 -4.28 10.90
N GLY A 203 -12.33 -5.61 10.76
CA GLY A 203 -13.44 -6.49 10.34
C GLY A 203 -13.74 -6.41 8.83
N LYS A 204 -12.94 -5.64 8.07
CA LYS A 204 -13.13 -5.40 6.64
C LYS A 204 -11.92 -5.84 5.83
N GLY A 205 -12.17 -6.38 4.64
CA GLY A 205 -11.19 -6.50 3.57
C GLY A 205 -11.36 -5.37 2.56
N SER A 206 -10.50 -5.33 1.55
CA SER A 206 -10.66 -4.42 0.43
C SER A 206 -10.42 -5.09 -0.91
N TYR A 207 -10.94 -4.53 -1.98
CA TYR A 207 -10.52 -4.87 -3.32
C TYR A 207 -10.47 -3.62 -4.19
N GLU A 208 -9.65 -3.65 -5.23
CA GLU A 208 -9.46 -2.54 -6.15
C GLU A 208 -10.06 -2.84 -7.51
N THR A 209 -10.61 -1.81 -8.14
CA THR A 209 -10.99 -1.80 -9.56
C THR A 209 -10.15 -0.77 -10.28
N PHE A 210 -9.82 -1.03 -11.54
CA PHE A 210 -8.89 -0.22 -12.33
C PHE A 210 -9.62 0.57 -13.42
N ASP A 211 -8.93 1.56 -13.98
CA ASP A 211 -9.28 2.27 -15.22
C ASP A 211 -9.23 1.39 -16.47
N GLU A 212 -8.76 0.16 -16.34
CA GLU A 212 -8.88 -0.92 -17.30
C GLU A 212 -9.49 -2.18 -16.65
N PRO A 213 -9.91 -3.20 -17.42
CA PRO A 213 -10.46 -4.43 -16.83
C PRO A 213 -9.47 -5.10 -15.87
N GLY A 214 -9.90 -5.32 -14.64
CA GLY A 214 -9.18 -6.08 -13.64
C GLY A 214 -9.61 -5.76 -12.21
N THR A 215 -9.28 -6.65 -11.28
CA THR A 215 -9.54 -6.46 -9.84
C THR A 215 -8.49 -7.11 -8.96
N HIS A 216 -8.08 -6.43 -7.89
CA HIS A 216 -7.13 -6.98 -6.90
C HIS A 216 -7.79 -7.06 -5.54
N LEU A 217 -7.87 -8.26 -4.97
CA LEU A 217 -8.34 -8.46 -3.59
C LEU A 217 -7.19 -8.25 -2.63
N CYS A 218 -7.38 -7.47 -1.57
CA CYS A 218 -6.37 -7.21 -0.55
C CYS A 218 -6.90 -7.52 0.85
N LEU A 219 -6.10 -8.20 1.66
CA LEU A 219 -6.35 -8.38 3.09
C LEU A 219 -5.07 -8.10 3.87
N SER A 220 -5.20 -7.29 4.91
CA SER A 220 -4.08 -7.02 5.83
C SER A 220 -4.57 -6.89 7.26
N TYR A 221 -3.69 -7.22 8.19
CA TYR A 221 -3.89 -6.95 9.61
C TYR A 221 -2.53 -6.79 10.28
N SER A 222 -2.54 -6.12 11.43
CA SER A 222 -1.32 -5.94 12.22
C SER A 222 -1.43 -6.65 13.56
N ARG A 223 -0.30 -7.01 14.17
CA ARG A 223 -0.25 -7.64 15.50
C ARG A 223 1.10 -7.37 16.19
N PRO A 224 1.23 -7.63 17.50
CA PRO A 224 2.50 -7.49 18.19
C PRO A 224 3.59 -8.33 17.52
N CYS A 225 4.73 -7.72 17.20
CA CYS A 225 5.87 -8.46 16.63
C CYS A 225 6.68 -9.11 17.76
N PRO A 226 7.05 -10.40 17.66
CA PRO A 226 7.88 -11.08 18.67
C PRO A 226 9.25 -10.41 18.92
N LEU A 227 9.76 -9.67 17.92
CA LEU A 227 11.04 -8.94 18.00
C LEU A 227 10.88 -7.48 18.46
N GLY A 228 9.66 -7.06 18.82
CA GLY A 228 9.32 -5.70 19.21
C GLY A 228 8.69 -4.90 18.06
N GLY A 229 7.88 -3.89 18.41
CA GLY A 229 7.07 -3.14 17.45
C GLY A 229 5.78 -3.87 17.06
N ILE A 230 5.26 -3.55 15.88
CA ILE A 230 4.00 -4.11 15.36
C ILE A 230 4.28 -4.64 13.95
N GLU A 231 4.04 -5.93 13.72
CA GLU A 231 4.15 -6.51 12.39
C GLU A 231 2.81 -6.38 11.66
N THR A 232 2.87 -6.09 10.35
CA THR A 232 1.74 -6.10 9.44
C THR A 232 1.96 -7.19 8.41
N ARG A 233 0.96 -8.04 8.25
CA ARG A 233 0.92 -9.10 7.24
C ARG A 233 -0.15 -8.72 6.23
N SER A 234 0.25 -8.57 4.97
CA SER A 234 -0.65 -8.23 3.88
C SER A 234 -0.56 -9.28 2.79
N ARG A 235 -1.71 -9.57 2.18
CA ARG A 235 -1.84 -10.44 1.02
C ARG A 235 -2.68 -9.76 -0.03
N GLU A 236 -2.30 -9.97 -1.29
CA GLU A 236 -3.10 -9.58 -2.43
C GLU A 236 -3.31 -10.78 -3.35
N TRP A 237 -4.54 -10.94 -3.82
CA TRP A 237 -4.93 -11.94 -4.81
C TRP A 237 -5.35 -11.19 -6.07
N ILE A 238 -4.40 -11.10 -7.00
CA ILE A 238 -4.50 -10.34 -8.24
C ILE A 238 -5.44 -11.08 -9.19
N GLY A 239 -6.53 -10.44 -9.57
CA GLY A 239 -7.58 -11.02 -10.40
C GLY A 239 -8.68 -11.70 -9.60
N TRP A 240 -8.86 -11.34 -8.34
CA TRP A 240 -9.94 -11.83 -7.49
C TRP A 240 -10.69 -10.67 -6.86
N ARG A 241 -11.98 -10.88 -6.61
CA ARG A 241 -12.85 -9.91 -5.93
C ARG A 241 -13.98 -10.58 -5.15
N PRO A 242 -14.51 -9.93 -4.12
CA PRO A 242 -15.72 -10.37 -3.44
C PRO A 242 -16.98 -10.10 -4.29
N VAL A 243 -17.89 -11.06 -4.33
CA VAL A 243 -19.24 -10.95 -4.90
C VAL A 243 -20.19 -11.74 -4.02
N ASN A 244 -21.07 -11.06 -3.28
CA ASN A 244 -22.10 -11.68 -2.43
C ASN A 244 -21.56 -12.77 -1.48
N GLY A 245 -20.55 -12.42 -0.65
CA GLY A 245 -19.95 -13.36 0.32
C GLY A 245 -19.13 -14.50 -0.29
N LYS A 246 -18.74 -14.38 -1.56
CA LYS A 246 -17.86 -15.35 -2.24
C LYS A 246 -16.77 -14.63 -3.02
N LEU A 247 -15.59 -15.23 -3.08
CA LEU A 247 -14.53 -14.74 -3.96
C LEU A 247 -14.73 -15.30 -5.36
N VAL A 248 -14.63 -14.42 -6.35
CA VAL A 248 -14.82 -14.75 -7.76
C VAL A 248 -13.59 -14.31 -8.54
N ARG A 249 -13.11 -15.19 -9.41
CA ARG A 249 -12.03 -14.91 -10.36
C ARG A 249 -12.50 -13.90 -11.41
N ASP A 250 -11.70 -12.88 -11.65
CA ASP A 250 -11.84 -11.91 -12.74
C ASP A 250 -10.80 -12.15 -13.84
N PRO A 251 -11.12 -13.01 -14.83
CA PRO A 251 -10.16 -13.41 -15.87
C PRO A 251 -9.75 -12.27 -16.81
N SER A 252 -10.37 -11.09 -16.71
CA SER A 252 -9.96 -9.92 -17.49
C SER A 252 -8.72 -9.22 -16.93
N THR A 253 -8.37 -9.50 -15.67
CA THR A 253 -7.23 -8.90 -14.99
C THR A 253 -5.93 -9.34 -15.64
N LYS A 254 -5.17 -8.37 -16.15
CA LYS A 254 -3.81 -8.59 -16.64
C LYS A 254 -2.88 -8.76 -15.44
N CYS A 255 -2.09 -9.83 -15.47
CA CYS A 255 -1.13 -10.11 -14.41
C CYS A 255 0.08 -10.81 -15.00
N SER A 256 1.27 -10.46 -14.52
CA SER A 256 2.55 -11.08 -14.89
C SER A 256 3.45 -11.15 -13.65
N GLU A 257 4.44 -12.04 -13.68
CA GLU A 257 5.45 -12.12 -12.60
C GLU A 257 6.19 -10.79 -12.41
N GLU A 258 6.46 -10.08 -13.51
CA GLU A 258 7.08 -8.75 -13.46
C GLU A 258 6.19 -7.74 -12.71
N TYR A 259 4.89 -7.74 -13.02
CA TYR A 259 3.92 -6.89 -12.32
C TYR A 259 3.87 -7.22 -10.82
N LEU A 260 3.78 -8.51 -10.46
CA LEU A 260 3.75 -8.93 -9.07
C LEU A 260 5.03 -8.55 -8.31
N LYS A 261 6.19 -8.66 -8.97
CA LYS A 261 7.47 -8.23 -8.38
C LYS A 261 7.46 -6.73 -8.08
N LYS A 262 6.95 -5.91 -9.01
CA LYS A 262 6.78 -4.47 -8.84
C LYS A 262 5.88 -4.17 -7.63
N VAL A 263 4.71 -4.80 -7.52
CA VAL A 263 3.78 -4.63 -6.38
C VAL A 263 4.47 -4.91 -5.04
N VAL A 264 5.20 -6.02 -4.92
CA VAL A 264 5.91 -6.40 -3.68
C VAL A 264 6.95 -5.33 -3.32
N ILE A 265 7.80 -4.95 -4.26
CA ILE A 265 8.90 -4.01 -4.05
C ILE A 265 8.35 -2.63 -3.71
N HIS A 266 7.39 -2.13 -4.48
CA HIS A 266 6.74 -0.85 -4.25
C HIS A 266 6.13 -0.78 -2.84
N THR A 267 5.40 -1.82 -2.43
CA THR A 267 4.79 -1.89 -1.10
C THR A 267 5.82 -1.79 0.03
N LEU A 268 6.97 -2.46 -0.09
CA LEU A 268 8.02 -2.35 0.93
C LEU A 268 8.56 -0.93 1.01
N VAL A 269 8.92 -0.38 -0.15
CA VAL A 269 9.53 0.96 -0.27
C VAL A 269 8.63 2.06 0.30
N GLU A 270 7.34 2.08 -0.05
CA GLU A 270 6.43 3.13 0.43
C GLU A 270 6.33 3.10 1.98
N TRP A 271 6.18 1.92 2.58
CA TRP A 271 5.94 1.82 4.02
C TRP A 271 7.20 2.14 4.83
N GLU A 272 8.36 1.68 4.37
CA GLU A 272 9.63 2.01 5.00
C GLU A 272 9.92 3.51 4.90
N HIS A 273 9.66 4.11 3.75
CA HIS A 273 9.88 5.54 3.55
C HIS A 273 8.99 6.40 4.44
N LEU A 274 7.70 6.06 4.57
CA LEU A 274 6.79 6.77 5.48
C LEU A 274 7.35 6.81 6.91
N TYR A 275 7.99 5.74 7.36
CA TYR A 275 8.54 5.66 8.71
C TYR A 275 9.76 6.55 8.95
N THR A 276 10.38 7.07 7.89
CA THR A 276 11.50 8.01 8.03
C THR A 276 11.07 9.42 8.42
N PHE A 277 9.85 9.83 8.04
CA PHE A 277 9.39 11.22 8.22
C PHE A 277 8.07 11.37 8.96
N LEU A 278 7.32 10.29 9.16
CA LEU A 278 5.99 10.35 9.78
C LEU A 278 5.99 11.00 11.17
N PRO A 279 7.00 10.82 12.07
CA PRO A 279 7.03 11.53 13.34
C PRO A 279 7.09 13.05 13.20
N ASP A 280 7.95 13.54 12.29
CA ASP A 280 8.15 14.97 12.05
C ASP A 280 6.91 15.58 11.38
N LEU A 281 6.37 14.88 10.38
CA LEU A 281 5.15 15.26 9.69
C LEU A 281 3.96 15.33 10.66
N TYR A 282 3.81 14.30 11.50
CA TYR A 282 2.75 14.27 12.51
C TYR A 282 2.93 15.43 13.50
N ALA A 283 4.12 15.61 14.07
CA ALA A 283 4.38 16.70 15.02
C ALA A 283 4.03 18.08 14.45
N GLU A 284 4.26 18.30 13.16
CA GLU A 284 3.97 19.56 12.49
C GLU A 284 2.49 19.75 12.13
N TYR A 285 1.82 18.73 11.57
CA TYR A 285 0.49 18.89 10.94
C TYR A 285 -0.69 18.32 11.72
N HIS A 286 -0.49 17.45 12.72
CA HIS A 286 -1.61 16.75 13.36
C HIS A 286 -2.61 17.68 14.07
N ASP A 287 -2.14 18.80 14.61
CA ASP A 287 -2.94 19.83 15.28
C ASP A 287 -3.36 21.00 14.35
N GLN A 288 -2.93 20.98 13.08
CA GLN A 288 -3.28 22.01 12.12
C GLN A 288 -4.69 21.78 11.53
N PRO A 289 -5.29 22.80 10.87
CA PRO A 289 -6.51 22.59 10.09
C PRO A 289 -6.38 21.41 9.12
N ALA A 290 -7.47 20.67 8.92
CA ALA A 290 -7.46 19.46 8.10
C ALA A 290 -7.04 19.69 6.63
N ASP A 291 -7.17 20.92 6.12
CA ASP A 291 -6.78 21.36 4.79
C ASP A 291 -5.40 22.05 4.75
N ALA A 292 -4.59 21.93 5.80
CA ALA A 292 -3.23 22.47 5.85
C ALA A 292 -2.20 21.51 5.25
N ASP A 293 -1.36 22.04 4.37
CA ASP A 293 -0.29 21.39 3.63
C ASP A 293 0.79 22.46 3.36
#